data_AF-A0A1G1R602-F1
#
_entry.id   AF-A0A1G1R602-F1
#
_cell.length_a   1.000
_cell.length_b   1.000
_cell.length_c   1.000
_cell.angle_alpha   90.00
_cell.angle_beta   90.00
_cell.angle_gamma   90.00
#
_symmetry.space_group_name_H-M   'P 1'
#
loop_
_entity.id
_entity.type
_entity.pdbx_description
1 polymer ?
#
loop_
_entity_poly.entity_id
_entity_poly.type
_entity_poly.pdbx_seq_one_letter_code
_entity_poly.pdbx_strand_id
1 'polypeptide(L)' 'MVVANDVSEEGAGFYVDTNIIHIFDKDGKSVSLPKMSKKHVAEQLWRFIIQRLKDEGRL' A
#
# COMPACT_ATOMS: atom_id res chain seq x y z
N MET A 1 5.76 -5.61 7.23
CA MET A 1 5.13 -4.59 6.37
C MET A 1 3.92 -3.99 7.07
N VAL A 2 3.82 -2.67 7.10
CA VAL A 2 2.66 -1.89 7.58
C VAL A 2 2.18 -1.01 6.43
N VAL A 3 0.87 -0.90 6.26
CA VAL A 3 0.24 -0.10 5.20
C VAL A 3 -0.60 0.98 5.87
N ALA A 4 -0.23 2.24 5.68
CA ALA A 4 -0.95 3.38 6.22
C ALA A 4 -1.73 4.10 5.11
N ASN A 5 -2.99 4.45 5.39
CA ASN A 5 -3.78 5.32 4.53
C ASN A 5 -3.70 6.76 5.06
N ASP A 6 -3.24 7.69 4.25
CA ASP A 6 -3.29 9.12 4.56
C ASP A 6 -4.70 9.64 4.30
N VAL A 7 -5.45 9.81 5.39
CA VAL A 7 -6.84 10.28 5.37
C VAL A 7 -6.95 11.81 5.49
N SER A 8 -5.82 12.53 5.57
CA SER A 8 -5.83 13.98 5.75
C SER A 8 -6.27 14.74 4.48
N GLU A 9 -6.16 14.09 3.33
CA GLU A 9 -6.52 14.64 2.03
C GLU A 9 -7.97 14.32 1.65
N GLU A 10 -8.62 15.27 0.96
CA GLU A 10 -10.00 15.09 0.52
C GLU A 10 -10.14 13.87 -0.40
N GLY A 11 -11.12 13.02 -0.11
CA GLY A 11 -11.38 11.80 -0.87
C GLY A 11 -10.37 10.67 -0.63
N ALA A 12 -9.52 10.73 0.40
CA ALA A 12 -8.70 9.59 0.84
C ALA A 12 -9.19 8.96 2.16
N GLY A 13 -10.36 9.39 2.65
CA GLY A 13 -10.93 9.00 3.93
C GLY A 13 -11.82 7.75 3.90
N PHE A 14 -12.67 7.65 4.92
CA PHE A 14 -13.72 6.63 4.99
C PHE A 14 -14.89 6.97 4.05
N TYR A 15 -15.65 5.96 3.62
CA TYR A 15 -16.83 6.10 2.73
C TYR A 15 -16.58 6.67 1.32
N VAL A 16 -15.32 6.75 0.88
CA VAL A 16 -14.93 7.11 -0.50
C VAL A 16 -14.17 5.97 -1.15
N ASP A 17 -14.08 5.93 -2.49
CA ASP A 17 -13.52 4.77 -3.20
C ASP A 17 -12.00 4.79 -3.40
N THR A 18 -11.32 5.83 -2.93
CA THR A 18 -9.89 6.04 -3.12
C THR A 18 -9.12 6.14 -1.81
N ASN A 19 -7.85 5.74 -1.84
CA ASN A 19 -6.90 5.82 -0.73
C ASN A 19 -5.60 6.47 -1.22
N ILE A 20 -4.82 7.06 -0.30
CA ILE A 20 -3.44 7.49 -0.49
C ILE A 20 -2.59 6.66 0.46
N ILE A 21 -1.65 5.87 -0.06
CA ILE A 21 -1.03 4.80 0.73
C ILE A 21 0.46 5.02 0.93
N HIS A 22 0.92 4.85 2.17
CA HIS A 22 2.33 4.68 2.51
C HIS A 22 2.58 3.26 3.02
N ILE A 23 3.53 2.56 2.40
CA ILE A 23 3.94 1.20 2.78
C ILE A 23 5.27 1.31 3.50
N PHE A 24 5.38 0.72 4.68
CA PHE A 24 6.60 0.64 5.48
C PHE A 24 7.02 -0.81 5.65
N ASP A 25 8.29 -1.10 5.45
CA ASP A 25 8.87 -2.42 5.72
C ASP A 25 9.79 -2.43 6.94
N LYS A 26 10.00 -3.61 7.53
CA LYS A 26 10.85 -3.84 8.70
C LYS A 26 12.31 -3.44 8.46
N ASP A 27 12.74 -3.43 7.20
CA ASP A 27 14.11 -3.09 6.78
C ASP A 27 14.26 -1.57 6.52
N GLY A 28 13.28 -0.75 6.93
CA GLY A 28 13.31 0.71 6.78
C GLY A 28 12.96 1.23 5.39
N LYS A 29 12.68 0.34 4.43
CA LYS A 29 12.21 0.74 3.10
C LYS A 29 10.76 1.24 3.16
N SER A 30 10.48 2.36 2.50
CA SER A 30 9.13 2.89 2.35
C SER A 30 8.77 3.17 0.89
N VAL A 31 7.49 2.98 0.55
CA VAL A 31 6.94 3.30 -0.78
C VAL A 31 5.67 4.11 -0.61
N SER A 32 5.54 5.20 -1.35
CA SER A 32 4.33 6.02 -1.41
C SER A 32 3.57 5.73 -2.71
N LEU A 33 2.28 5.45 -2.59
CA LEU A 33 1.35 5.29 -3.70
C LEU A 33 0.43 6.52 -3.76
N PRO A 34 0.24 7.13 -4.94
CA PRO A 34 -0.64 8.29 -5.09
C PRO A 34 -2.10 7.92 -4.82
N LYS A 35 -2.97 8.92 -4.74
CA LYS A 35 -4.42 8.72 -4.62
C LYS A 35 -4.92 7.81 -5.75
N MET A 36 -5.44 6.65 -5.38
CA MET A 36 -5.95 5.68 -6.34
C MET A 36 -7.10 4.88 -5.75
N SER A 37 -7.90 4.23 -6.59
CA SER A 37 -9.02 3.42 -6.12
C SER A 37 -8.55 2.29 -5.21
N LYS A 38 -9.36 1.90 -4.23
CA LYS A 38 -9.10 0.76 -3.34
C LYS A 38 -8.77 -0.53 -4.10
N LYS A 39 -9.38 -0.75 -5.27
CA LYS A 39 -9.07 -1.89 -6.15
C LYS A 39 -7.63 -1.86 -6.65
N HIS A 40 -7.21 -0.74 -7.24
CA HIS A 40 -5.82 -0.54 -7.65
C HIS A 40 -4.83 -0.62 -6.48
N VAL A 41 -5.19 -0.10 -5.30
CA VAL A 41 -4.38 -0.31 -4.08
C VAL A 41 -4.18 -1.80 -3.79
N ALA A 42 -5.25 -2.60 -3.83
CA ALA A 42 -5.16 -4.04 -3.57
C ALA A 42 -4.25 -4.76 -4.59
N GLU A 43 -4.32 -4.39 -5.87
CA GLU A 43 -3.45 -4.93 -6.92
C GLU A 43 -1.97 -4.57 -6.68
N GLN A 44 -1.68 -3.33 -6.26
CA GLN A 44 -0.31 -2.92 -5.92
C GLN A 44 0.19 -3.67 -4.69
N LEU A 45 -0.59 -3.73 -3.62
CA LEU A 45 -0.24 -4.47 -2.40
C LEU A 45 0.02 -5.95 -2.68
N TRP A 46 -0.79 -6.58 -3.53
CA TRP A 46 -0.57 -7.97 -3.96
C TRP A 46 0.80 -8.15 -4.61
N ARG A 47 1.17 -7.28 -5.56
CA ARG A 47 2.50 -7.33 -6.22
C ARG A 47 3.63 -7.13 -5.21
N PHE A 48 3.51 -6.18 -4.28
CA PHE A 48 4.51 -5.95 -3.23
C PHE A 48 4.69 -7.17 -2.34
N ILE A 49 3.59 -7.79 -1.87
CA ILE A 49 3.63 -8.96 -1.00
C ILE A 49 4.28 -10.14 -1.74
N ILE A 50 3.88 -10.41 -2.99
CA ILE A 50 4.46 -11.50 -3.77
C ILE A 50 5.96 -11.29 -4.00
N GLN A 51 6.38 -10.09 -4.40
CA GLN A 51 7.80 -9.80 -4.57
C GLN A 51 8.56 -9.99 -3.26
N ARG A 52 7.99 -9.52 -2.15
CA ARG A 52 8.62 -9.63 -0.84
C ARG A 52 8.79 -11.08 -0.38
N LEU A 53 7.79 -11.93 -0.59
CA LEU A 53 7.87 -13.34 -0.25
C LEU A 53 8.93 -14.06 -1.08
N LYS A 54 9.10 -13.71 -2.36
CA LYS A 54 10.19 -14.22 -3.21
C LYS A 54 11.56 -13.79 -2.70
N ASP A 55 11.71 -12.51 -2.36
CA ASP A 55 12.97 -11.96 -1.84
C ASP A 55 13.36 -12.63 -0.51
N GLU A 56 12.38 -13.08 0.30
CA GLU A 56 12.59 -13.82 1.54
C GLU A 56 12.77 -15.34 1.35
N GLY A 57 12.66 -15.85 0.12
CA GLY A 57 12.71 -17.30 -0.15
C GLY A 57 11.54 -18.08 0.43
N ARG A 58 10.39 -17.41 0.64
CA ARG A 58 9.16 -17.98 1.22
C ARG A 58 8.11 -18.35 0.17
N LEU A 59 8.42 -18.15 -1.10
CA LEU A 59 7.61 -18.50 -2.26
C LEU A 59 8.50 -19.02 -3.39
#